data_AF-A0A444XLK0-F1
#
_entry.id   AF-A0A444XLK0-F1
#
_cell.length_a   1.000
_cell.length_b   1.000
_cell.length_c   1.000
_cell.angle_alpha   90.00
_cell.angle_beta   90.00
_cell.angle_gamma   90.00
#
_symmetry.space_group_name_H-M   'P 1'
#
loop_
_entity.id
_entity.type
_entity.pdbx_description
1 polymer ?
#
loop_
_entity_poly.entity_id
_entity_poly.type
_entity_poly.pdbx_seq_one_letter_code
_entity_poly.pdbx_strand_id
1 'polypeptide(L)'
;MKDVGLWTISKVVLNHPHPCCPDRVEMLKQHRELSMFVRRTIETHEEARIKPSKTYQSFVAAAGSHHELSFIERDVRNYITGEVRNISEEDDAKEFGKSRAAFEYFRDVVSFDTTYNTNRYNLVLGSFVGVNHHGQSTLLGCALMKNEDIQSFKWLFECWLHCM
;
A
#
# COMPACT_ATOMS: atom_id res chain seq x y z
N MET A 1 -27.20 36.47 -28.93
CA MET A 1 -27.76 35.18 -28.47
C MET A 1 -26.72 34.54 -27.58
N LYS A 2 -27.09 34.19 -26.34
CA LYS A 2 -26.19 33.58 -25.38
C LYS A 2 -25.95 32.13 -25.80
N ASP A 3 -24.69 31.76 -25.99
CA ASP A 3 -24.27 30.41 -26.32
C ASP A 3 -24.79 29.43 -25.27
N VAL A 4 -25.69 28.57 -25.72
CA VAL A 4 -26.05 27.32 -25.05
C VAL A 4 -24.75 26.53 -24.90
N GLY A 5 -24.50 25.93 -23.73
CA GLY A 5 -23.26 25.23 -23.33
C GLY A 5 -22.80 24.07 -24.21
N LEU A 6 -22.59 24.34 -25.49
CA LEU A 6 -22.07 23.48 -26.52
C LEU A 6 -20.57 23.77 -26.65
N TRP A 7 -19.76 22.76 -26.40
CA TRP A 7 -18.33 22.82 -26.71
C TRP A 7 -18.15 22.71 -28.22
N THR A 8 -17.45 23.67 -28.81
CA THR A 8 -17.07 23.64 -30.24
C THR A 8 -15.57 23.40 -30.36
N ILE A 9 -15.17 22.33 -31.05
CA ILE A 9 -13.75 22.09 -31.35
C ILE A 9 -13.31 23.07 -32.44
N SER A 10 -12.44 24.01 -32.10
CA SER A 10 -12.01 25.09 -33.00
C SER A 10 -10.86 24.71 -33.95
N LYS A 11 -10.07 23.69 -33.61
CA LYS A 11 -8.91 23.26 -34.40
C LYS A 11 -8.56 21.80 -34.12
N VAL A 12 -8.35 21.04 -35.18
CA VAL A 12 -7.78 19.68 -35.15
C VAL A 12 -6.60 19.65 -36.10
N VAL A 13 -5.42 19.24 -35.61
CA VAL A 13 -4.22 19.08 -36.43
C VAL A 13 -3.89 17.61 -36.49
N LEU A 14 -4.05 17.02 -37.67
CA LEU A 14 -3.85 15.58 -37.90
C LEU A 14 -2.43 15.24 -38.35
N ASN A 15 -1.65 16.24 -38.76
CA ASN A 15 -0.29 16.04 -39.24
C ASN A 15 0.68 15.97 -38.05
N HIS A 16 1.32 14.83 -37.90
CA HIS A 16 2.37 14.61 -36.92
C HIS A 16 3.72 14.42 -37.65
N PRO A 17 4.84 14.90 -37.06
CA PRO A 17 6.18 14.71 -37.62
C PRO A 17 6.71 13.27 -37.44
N HIS A 18 5.89 12.37 -36.88
CA HIS A 18 6.19 10.97 -36.68
C HIS A 18 4.96 10.11 -37.01
N PRO A 19 5.15 8.83 -37.39
CA PRO A 19 4.06 7.88 -37.49
C PRO A 19 3.34 7.72 -36.14
N CYS A 20 2.02 7.65 -36.15
CA CYS A 20 1.25 7.23 -34.99
C CYS A 20 1.43 5.70 -34.82
N CYS A 21 1.73 5.25 -33.61
CA CYS A 21 1.88 3.82 -33.29
C CYS A 21 0.71 3.37 -32.40
N PRO A 22 -0.46 3.05 -32.99
CA PRO A 22 -1.63 2.57 -32.25
C PRO A 22 -1.39 1.18 -31.63
N ASP A 23 -0.40 0.43 -32.12
CA ASP A 23 -0.10 -0.94 -31.65
C ASP A 23 0.55 -0.98 -30.26
N ARG A 24 0.79 0.17 -29.62
CA ARG A 24 1.39 0.26 -28.27
C ARG A 24 0.58 1.10 -27.30
N VAL A 25 -0.73 1.19 -27.52
CA VAL A 25 -1.65 2.02 -26.71
C VAL A 25 -1.65 1.59 -25.23
N GLU A 26 -1.39 0.31 -24.93
CA GLU A 26 -1.23 -0.21 -23.57
C GLU A 26 -0.03 0.40 -22.80
N MET A 27 0.91 1.03 -23.50
CA MET A 27 1.99 1.79 -22.86
C MET A 27 1.49 3.10 -22.25
N LEU A 28 0.36 3.63 -22.73
CA LEU A 28 -0.25 4.86 -22.25
C LEU A 28 -1.11 4.58 -21.01
N LYS A 29 -0.74 5.19 -19.88
CA LYS A 29 -1.45 5.00 -18.60
C LYS A 29 -2.95 5.29 -18.68
N GLN A 30 -3.37 6.25 -19.51
CA GLN A 30 -4.78 6.62 -19.68
C GLN A 30 -5.65 5.53 -20.32
N HIS A 31 -5.02 4.61 -21.05
CA HIS A 31 -5.68 3.49 -21.71
C HIS A 31 -5.48 2.17 -20.95
N ARG A 32 -4.84 2.23 -19.78
CA ARG A 32 -4.59 1.05 -18.97
C ARG A 32 -5.64 0.84 -17.91
N GLU A 33 -6.26 -0.33 -17.92
CA GLU A 33 -7.27 -0.71 -16.93
C GLU A 33 -7.23 -2.21 -16.63
N LEU A 34 -7.33 -2.53 -15.33
CA LEU A 34 -7.58 -3.89 -14.85
C LEU A 34 -9.08 -4.01 -14.57
N SER A 35 -9.79 -4.73 -15.44
CA SER A 35 -11.21 -5.04 -15.25
C SER A 35 -11.43 -5.89 -13.99
N MET A 36 -12.66 -5.90 -13.46
CA MET A 36 -12.99 -6.71 -12.28
C MET A 36 -12.70 -8.20 -12.47
N PHE A 37 -12.93 -8.72 -13.68
CA PHE A 37 -12.63 -10.12 -13.99
C PHE A 37 -11.13 -10.40 -13.89
N VAL A 38 -10.31 -9.53 -14.49
CA VAL A 38 -8.84 -9.65 -14.44
C VAL A 38 -8.34 -9.58 -12.99
N ARG A 39 -8.85 -8.67 -12.18
CA ARG A 39 -8.50 -8.53 -10.76
C ARG A 39 -8.77 -9.82 -9.97
N ARG A 40 -9.98 -10.39 -10.09
CA ARG A 40 -10.32 -11.66 -9.43
C ARG A 40 -9.41 -12.80 -9.84
N THR A 41 -9.07 -12.90 -11.12
CA THR A 41 -8.14 -13.93 -11.59
C THR A 41 -6.72 -13.70 -11.05
N ILE A 42 -6.27 -12.45 -10.92
CA ILE A 42 -4.99 -12.13 -10.28
C ILE A 42 -5.01 -12.57 -8.81
N GLU A 43 -6.09 -12.31 -8.07
CA GLU A 43 -6.27 -12.73 -6.67
C GLU A 43 -6.20 -14.26 -6.54
N THR A 44 -6.94 -15.01 -7.37
CA THR A 44 -6.88 -16.48 -7.37
C THR A 44 -5.48 -17.01 -7.67
N HIS A 45 -4.76 -16.38 -8.59
CA HIS A 45 -3.38 -16.76 -8.90
C HIS A 45 -2.40 -16.43 -7.77
N GLU A 46 -2.61 -15.32 -7.06
CA GLU A 46 -1.80 -14.93 -5.90
C GLU A 46 -2.04 -15.88 -4.72
N GLU A 47 -3.28 -16.27 -4.45
CA GLU A 47 -3.62 -17.32 -3.47
C GLU A 47 -2.92 -18.65 -3.79
N ALA A 48 -2.83 -18.99 -5.07
CA ALA A 48 -2.08 -20.14 -5.56
C ALA A 48 -0.55 -19.93 -5.63
N ARG A 49 -0.04 -18.78 -5.18
CA ARG A 49 1.37 -18.36 -5.19
C ARG A 49 2.02 -18.41 -6.58
N ILE A 50 1.24 -18.14 -7.62
CA ILE A 50 1.73 -18.04 -9.00
C ILE A 50 2.46 -16.71 -9.16
N LYS A 51 3.69 -16.76 -9.68
CA LYS A 51 4.48 -15.54 -9.89
C LYS A 51 3.73 -14.54 -10.78
N PRO A 52 3.79 -13.22 -10.50
CA PRO A 52 3.11 -12.19 -11.29
C PRO A 52 3.42 -12.24 -12.80
N SER A 53 4.65 -12.59 -13.16
CA SER A 53 5.04 -12.75 -14.57
C SER A 53 4.32 -13.92 -15.24
N LYS A 54 4.05 -15.02 -14.53
CA LYS A 54 3.28 -16.16 -15.04
C LYS A 54 1.79 -15.84 -15.11
N THR A 55 1.27 -15.10 -14.13
CA THR A 55 -0.09 -14.57 -14.15
C THR A 55 -0.34 -13.65 -15.35
N TYR A 56 0.59 -12.75 -15.65
CA TYR A 56 0.48 -11.93 -16.87
C TYR A 56 0.51 -12.79 -18.14
N GLN A 57 1.44 -13.74 -18.23
CA GLN A 57 1.55 -14.64 -19.38
C GLN A 57 0.30 -15.51 -19.60
N SER A 58 -0.42 -15.92 -18.54
CA SER A 58 -1.69 -16.64 -18.71
C SER A 58 -2.77 -15.78 -19.38
N PHE A 59 -2.81 -14.47 -19.10
CA PHE A 59 -3.73 -13.56 -19.79
C PHE A 59 -3.33 -13.36 -21.25
N VAL A 60 -2.04 -13.23 -21.53
CA VAL A 60 -1.52 -13.13 -22.90
C VAL A 60 -1.87 -14.38 -23.69
N ALA A 61 -1.70 -15.56 -23.10
CA ALA A 61 -2.07 -16.82 -23.74
C ALA A 61 -3.58 -16.94 -24.00
N ALA A 62 -4.42 -16.38 -23.14
CA ALA A 62 -5.87 -16.38 -23.31
C ALA A 62 -6.36 -15.35 -24.35
N ALA A 63 -5.73 -14.17 -24.40
CA ALA A 63 -6.07 -13.12 -25.35
C ALA A 63 -5.54 -13.42 -26.77
N GLY A 64 -4.37 -14.05 -26.86
CA GLY A 64 -3.68 -14.35 -28.11
C GLY A 64 -2.42 -13.50 -28.31
N SER A 65 -2.41 -12.28 -27.79
CA SER A 65 -1.28 -11.36 -27.88
C SER A 65 -1.21 -10.37 -26.72
N HIS A 66 -0.07 -9.68 -26.60
CA HIS A 66 0.12 -8.61 -25.63
C HIS A 66 -0.74 -7.37 -25.93
N HIS A 67 -1.01 -7.09 -27.21
CA HIS A 67 -1.67 -5.88 -27.68
C HIS A 67 -3.20 -5.88 -27.46
N GLU A 68 -3.78 -7.07 -27.25
CA GLU A 68 -5.20 -7.23 -26.92
C GLU A 68 -5.50 -6.94 -25.44
N LEU A 69 -4.47 -6.89 -24.60
CA LEU A 69 -4.62 -6.58 -23.18
C LEU A 69 -4.59 -5.08 -22.94
N SER A 70 -5.55 -4.60 -22.16
CA SER A 70 -5.60 -3.21 -21.66
C SER A 70 -4.61 -2.95 -20.52
N PHE A 71 -3.63 -3.81 -20.28
CA PHE A 71 -2.70 -3.70 -19.16
C PHE A 71 -1.39 -4.46 -19.44
N ILE A 72 -0.35 -4.12 -18.68
CA ILE A 72 0.97 -4.73 -18.79
C ILE A 72 1.32 -5.50 -17.52
N GLU A 73 2.37 -6.33 -17.57
CA GLU A 73 2.85 -7.11 -16.41
C GLU A 73 3.08 -6.24 -15.17
N ARG A 74 3.54 -5.00 -15.39
CA ARG A 74 3.77 -4.04 -14.30
C ARG A 74 2.49 -3.73 -13.53
N ASP A 75 1.33 -3.68 -14.17
CA ASP A 75 0.07 -3.40 -13.50
C ASP A 75 -0.36 -4.57 -12.60
N VAL A 76 -0.13 -5.81 -13.04
CA VAL A 76 -0.34 -7.01 -12.21
C VAL A 76 0.52 -6.95 -10.96
N ARG A 77 1.81 -6.63 -11.13
CA ARG A 77 2.74 -6.50 -10.00
C ARG A 77 2.34 -5.37 -9.05
N ASN A 78 1.95 -4.22 -9.60
CA ASN A 78 1.50 -3.08 -8.82
C ASN A 78 0.21 -3.40 -8.06
N TYR A 79 -0.72 -4.15 -8.66
CA TYR A 79 -1.97 -4.58 -8.02
C TYR A 79 -1.69 -5.44 -6.79
N ILE A 80 -0.90 -6.50 -6.96
CA ILE A 80 -0.52 -7.41 -5.86
C ILE A 80 0.23 -6.63 -4.75
N THR A 81 1.19 -5.79 -5.13
CA THR A 81 1.97 -4.99 -4.17
C THR A 81 1.09 -3.96 -3.45
N GLY A 82 0.14 -3.36 -4.15
CA GLY A 82 -0.82 -2.42 -3.59
C GLY A 82 -1.76 -3.10 -2.62
N GLU A 83 -2.23 -4.30 -2.94
CA GLU A 83 -3.11 -5.06 -2.06
C GLU A 83 -2.42 -5.49 -0.77
N VAL A 84 -1.16 -5.95 -0.86
CA VAL A 84 -0.37 -6.26 0.35
C VAL A 84 -0.19 -5.02 1.24
N ARG A 85 -0.06 -3.82 0.65
CA ARG A 85 -0.01 -2.57 1.43
C ARG A 85 -1.34 -2.25 2.09
N ASN A 86 -2.45 -2.39 1.36
CA ASN A 86 -3.78 -2.14 1.92
C ASN A 86 -4.09 -3.10 3.07
N ILE A 87 -3.75 -4.39 2.92
CA ILE A 87 -3.89 -5.40 3.99
C ILE A 87 -3.04 -5.02 5.20
N SER A 88 -1.77 -4.64 4.98
CA SER A 88 -0.89 -4.17 6.06
C SER A 88 -1.47 -2.95 6.77
N GLU A 89 -1.99 -1.96 6.04
CA GLU A 89 -2.60 -0.76 6.61
C GLU A 89 -3.87 -1.08 7.41
N GLU A 90 -4.70 -2.02 6.96
CA GLU A 90 -5.89 -2.47 7.69
C GLU A 90 -5.52 -3.25 8.96
N ASP A 91 -4.54 -4.16 8.87
CA ASP A 91 -4.02 -4.90 10.01
C ASP A 91 -3.36 -3.96 11.03
N ASP A 92 -2.56 -3.00 10.58
CA ASP A 92 -1.94 -1.96 11.42
C ASP A 92 -3.01 -1.10 12.12
N ALA A 93 -4.05 -0.68 11.40
CA ALA A 93 -5.16 0.08 11.97
C ALA A 93 -5.96 -0.73 13.01
N LYS A 94 -6.19 -2.02 12.73
CA LYS A 94 -6.87 -2.94 13.64
C LYS A 94 -6.04 -3.20 14.90
N GLU A 95 -4.74 -3.44 14.76
CA GLU A 95 -3.84 -3.59 15.89
C GLU A 95 -3.73 -2.30 16.72
N PHE A 96 -3.70 -1.14 16.07
CA PHE A 96 -3.74 0.14 16.77
C PHE A 96 -5.02 0.30 17.60
N GLY A 97 -6.18 -0.07 17.06
CA GLY A 97 -7.45 -0.09 17.80
C GLY A 97 -7.43 -1.01 19.03
N LYS A 98 -6.88 -2.22 18.89
CA LYS A 98 -6.69 -3.17 20.00
C LYS A 98 -5.75 -2.61 21.07
N SER A 99 -4.67 -1.97 20.64
CA SER A 99 -3.67 -1.36 21.51
C SER A 99 -4.27 -0.28 22.40
N ARG A 100 -5.13 0.59 21.85
CA ARG A 100 -5.84 1.63 22.63
C ARG A 100 -6.80 1.02 23.65
N ALA A 101 -7.58 0.01 23.25
CA ALA A 101 -8.48 -0.68 24.15
C ALA A 101 -7.72 -1.40 25.28
N ALA A 102 -6.58 -2.04 24.96
CA ALA A 102 -5.70 -2.65 25.94
C ALA A 102 -5.10 -1.62 26.89
N PHE A 103 -4.66 -0.46 26.39
CA PHE A 103 -4.17 0.63 27.23
C PHE A 103 -5.26 1.12 28.19
N GLU A 104 -6.49 1.36 27.72
CA GLU A 104 -7.58 1.83 28.57
C GLU A 104 -7.87 0.88 29.75
N TYR A 105 -7.75 -0.44 29.52
CA TYR A 105 -7.99 -1.45 30.54
C TYR A 105 -6.76 -1.76 31.42
N PHE A 106 -5.54 -1.63 30.88
CA PHE A 106 -4.29 -2.13 31.50
C PHE A 106 -3.21 -1.05 31.71
N ARG A 107 -3.57 0.25 31.69
CA ARG A 107 -2.64 1.39 31.85
C ARG A 107 -1.96 1.52 33.22
N ASP A 108 -2.25 0.65 34.17
CA ASP A 108 -1.73 0.75 35.54
C ASP A 108 -0.20 0.70 35.57
N VAL A 109 0.40 -0.12 34.71
CA VAL A 109 1.86 -0.25 34.55
C VAL A 109 2.20 -0.38 33.07
N VAL A 110 3.05 0.52 32.60
CA VAL A 110 3.63 0.48 31.24
C VAL A 110 5.14 0.46 31.35
N SER A 111 5.76 -0.53 30.72
CA SER A 111 7.20 -0.61 30.52
C SER A 111 7.55 -0.09 29.13
N PHE A 112 8.68 0.58 29.02
CA PHE A 112 9.23 1.03 27.74
C PHE A 112 10.65 0.50 27.58
N ASP A 113 10.93 -0.11 26.44
CA ASP A 113 12.25 -0.66 26.12
C ASP A 113 12.64 -0.32 24.68
N THR A 114 13.91 0.05 24.49
CA THR A 114 14.51 0.24 23.17
C THR A 114 15.42 -0.91 22.84
N THR A 115 15.10 -1.59 21.74
CA THR A 115 16.01 -2.57 21.16
C THR A 115 16.78 -1.89 20.02
N TYR A 116 18.09 -1.74 20.23
CA TYR A 116 19.01 -1.27 19.21
C TYR A 116 19.17 -2.38 18.16
N ASN A 117 19.18 -2.01 16.87
CA ASN A 117 19.69 -2.84 15.77
C ASN A 117 18.72 -3.90 15.15
N THR A 118 17.52 -3.50 14.72
CA THR A 118 16.57 -4.44 14.07
C THR A 118 16.43 -4.26 12.54
N ASN A 119 17.15 -3.32 11.92
CA ASN A 119 16.86 -2.87 10.56
C ASN A 119 18.14 -2.46 9.79
N ARG A 120 18.21 -2.75 8.48
CA ARG A 120 19.28 -2.31 7.54
C ARG A 120 19.57 -0.81 7.55
N TYR A 121 18.64 0.00 8.07
CA TYR A 121 18.74 1.44 8.20
C TYR A 121 19.25 1.90 9.57
N ASN A 122 19.70 0.99 10.45
CA ASN A 122 20.17 1.27 11.81
C ASN A 122 19.17 2.11 12.64
N LEU A 123 17.88 1.83 12.50
CA LEU A 123 16.83 2.46 13.31
C LEU A 123 16.67 1.72 14.65
N VAL A 124 16.26 2.49 15.66
CA VAL A 124 15.97 2.04 17.02
C VAL A 124 14.48 1.74 17.11
N LEU A 125 14.12 0.56 17.60
CA LEU A 125 12.72 0.21 17.87
C LEU A 125 12.43 0.39 19.36
N GLY A 126 11.60 1.39 19.68
CA GLY A 126 11.03 1.57 21.01
C GLY A 126 9.70 0.85 21.12
N SER A 127 9.52 0.02 22.14
CA SER A 127 8.29 -0.73 22.40
C SER A 127 7.66 -0.32 23.74
N PHE A 128 6.34 -0.14 23.74
CA PHE A 128 5.55 0.09 24.94
C PHE A 128 4.81 -1.19 25.29
N VAL A 129 5.06 -1.74 26.48
CA VAL A 129 4.53 -3.03 26.90
C VAL A 129 3.82 -2.88 28.24
N GLY A 130 2.53 -3.22 28.28
CA GLY A 130 1.74 -3.31 29.50
C GLY A 130 1.61 -4.74 29.99
N VAL A 131 0.83 -4.94 31.05
CA VAL A 131 0.55 -6.26 31.62
C VAL A 131 -0.96 -6.47 31.71
N ASN A 132 -1.46 -7.56 31.15
CA ASN A 132 -2.89 -7.89 31.23
C ASN A 132 -3.28 -8.47 32.61
N HIS A 133 -4.57 -8.72 32.82
CA HIS A 133 -5.10 -9.29 34.07
C HIS A 133 -4.59 -10.71 34.40
N HIS A 134 -3.98 -11.39 33.43
CA HIS A 134 -3.32 -12.69 33.64
C HIS A 134 -1.82 -12.55 33.95
N GLY A 135 -1.30 -11.32 34.08
CA GLY A 135 0.13 -11.08 34.28
C GLY A 135 0.97 -11.25 33.01
N GLN A 136 0.34 -11.31 31.83
CA GLN A 136 1.06 -11.48 30.56
C GLN A 136 1.37 -10.13 29.92
N SER A 137 2.56 -10.03 29.33
CA SER A 137 2.98 -8.85 28.57
C SER A 137 2.07 -8.62 27.37
N THR A 138 1.59 -7.39 27.21
CA THR A 138 0.76 -6.95 26.08
C THR A 138 1.45 -5.78 25.39
N LEU A 139 1.68 -5.87 24.08
CA LEU A 139 2.23 -4.76 23.32
C LEU A 139 1.17 -3.66 23.19
N LEU A 140 1.50 -2.46 23.66
CA LEU A 140 0.67 -1.26 23.66
C LEU A 140 1.11 -0.23 22.61
N GLY A 141 2.08 -0.58 21.77
CA GLY A 141 2.56 0.27 20.69
C GLY A 141 4.07 0.17 20.50
N CYS A 142 4.53 0.67 19.36
CA CYS A 142 5.95 0.76 19.07
C CYS A 142 6.23 1.97 18.18
N ALA A 143 7.50 2.38 18.14
CA ALA A 143 7.95 3.43 17.25
C ALA A 143 9.38 3.19 16.79
N LEU A 144 9.65 3.62 15.56
CA LEU A 144 10.99 3.64 15.00
C LEU A 144 11.58 5.04 15.15
N MET A 145 12.75 5.11 15.78
CA MET A 145 13.51 6.34 15.96
C MET A 145 14.87 6.23 15.28
N LYS A 146 15.40 7.37 14.87
CA LYS A 146 16.72 7.42 14.25
C LYS A 146 17.85 7.32 15.29
N ASN A 147 17.68 7.96 16.44
CA ASN A 147 18.69 8.08 17.48
C ASN A 147 18.05 7.90 18.88
N GLU A 148 18.84 7.45 19.85
CA GLU A 148 18.46 7.39 21.27
C GLU A 148 18.86 8.68 22.01
N ASP A 149 18.37 9.83 21.53
CA ASP A 149 18.58 11.12 22.19
C ASP A 149 17.34 11.58 22.97
N ILE A 150 17.55 12.46 23.94
CA ILE A 150 16.49 12.95 24.85
C ILE A 150 15.34 13.61 24.07
N GLN A 151 15.62 14.31 22.97
CA GLN A 151 14.59 15.00 22.19
C GLN A 151 13.74 13.99 21.41
N SER A 152 14.38 12.97 20.82
CA SER A 152 13.70 11.86 20.16
C SER A 152 12.76 11.12 21.11
N PHE A 153 13.19 10.85 22.34
CA PHE A 153 12.33 10.23 23.36
C PHE A 153 11.19 11.14 23.82
N LYS A 154 11.44 12.43 24.06
CA LYS A 154 10.36 13.38 24.42
C LYS A 154 9.27 13.41 23.36
N TRP A 155 9.66 13.59 22.10
CA TRP A 155 8.73 13.57 20.97
C TRP A 155 7.97 12.24 20.92
N LEU A 156 8.65 11.11 21.09
CA LEU A 156 8.01 9.79 21.09
C LEU A 156 6.96 9.67 22.19
N PHE A 157 7.28 10.04 23.43
CA PHE A 157 6.34 9.94 24.55
C PHE A 157 5.16 10.89 24.38
N GLU A 158 5.37 12.11 23.88
CA GLU A 158 4.30 13.07 23.56
C GLU A 158 3.37 12.51 22.47
N CYS A 159 3.92 11.96 21.39
CA CYS A 159 3.14 11.33 20.34
C CYS A 159 2.37 10.11 20.84
N TRP A 160 3.00 9.24 21.63
CA TRP A 160 2.35 8.06 22.19
C TRP A 160 1.16 8.44 23.09
N LEU A 161 1.34 9.44 23.96
CA LEU A 161 0.25 9.97 24.80
C LEU A 161 -0.88 10.62 24.00
N HIS A 162 -0.57 11.23 22.86
CA HIS A 162 -1.59 11.81 21.98
C HIS A 162 -2.40 10.74 21.25
N CYS A 163 -1.78 9.59 20.96
CA CYS A 163 -2.36 8.49 20.21
C CYS A 163 -3.22 7.54 21.06
N MET A 164 -2.91 7.39 22.35
CA MET A 164 -3.62 6.50 23.28
C MET A 164 -4.85 7.18 23.86
#